data_AF-A0A946P7H4-F1
#
_entry.id   AF-A0A946P7H4-F1
#
_cell.length_a   1.000
_cell.length_b   1.000
_cell.length_c   1.000
_cell.angle_alpha   90.00
_cell.angle_beta   90.00
_cell.angle_gamma   90.00
#
_symmetry.space_group_name_H-M   'P 1'
#
loop_
_entity.id
_entity.type
_entity.pdbx_description
1 polymer ?
#
loop_
_entity_poly.entity_id
_entity_poly.type
_entity_poly.pdbx_seq_one_letter_code
_entity_poly.pdbx_strand_id
1 'polypeptide(L)' 'MTIIISGYFEFEHPAQVPDILKGARAHIEGALAEDGCIAYSWTEDHLTPGRVWVYE' A
#
# COMPACT_ATOMS: atom_id res chain seq x y z
N MET A 1 18.21 13.54 -5.60
CA MET A 1 18.12 12.10 -5.89
C MET A 1 16.79 11.64 -5.34
N THR A 2 15.97 10.97 -6.15
CA THR A 2 14.68 10.41 -5.70
C THR A 2 14.88 8.92 -5.48
N ILE A 3 14.34 8.40 -4.37
CA ILE A 3 14.33 6.97 -4.05
C ILE A 3 12.90 6.48 -4.30
N ILE A 4 12.76 5.33 -4.94
CA ILE A 4 11.48 4.64 -5.11
C ILE A 4 11.57 3.31 -4.36
N ILE A 5 10.60 3.05 -3.50
CA ILE A 5 10.50 1.84 -2.69
C ILE A 5 9.29 1.04 -3.16
N SER A 6 9.46 -0.26 -3.32
CA SER A 6 8.39 -1.21 -3.60
C SER A 6 8.43 -2.31 -2.54
N GLY A 7 7.35 -2.40 -1.77
CA GLY A 7 7.13 -3.44 -0.76
C GLY A 7 5.79 -4.13 -0.97
N TYR A 8 5.54 -5.22 -0.24
CA TYR A 8 4.24 -5.87 -0.26
C TYR A 8 3.92 -6.56 1.07
N PHE A 9 2.62 -6.77 1.29
CA PHE A 9 2.08 -7.64 2.33
C PHE A 9 1.38 -8.82 1.68
N GLU A 10 1.32 -9.95 2.38
CA GLU A 10 0.49 -11.09 2.01
C GLU A 10 -0.56 -11.33 3.09
N PHE A 11 -1.83 -11.19 2.72
CA PHE A 11 -2.96 -11.43 3.60
C PHE A 11 -3.48 -12.86 3.42
N GLU A 12 -3.73 -13.55 4.53
CA GLU A 12 -4.26 -14.93 4.55
C GLU A 12 -5.70 -15.03 4.00
N HIS A 13 -6.44 -13.92 3.97
CA HIS A 13 -7.82 -13.86 3.52
C HIS A 13 -7.99 -12.87 2.35
N PRO A 14 -7.70 -13.29 1.10
CA PRO A 14 -7.75 -12.42 -0.08
C PRO A 14 -9.06 -11.64 -0.25
N ALA A 15 -10.19 -12.27 0.10
CA ALA A 15 -11.50 -11.65 -0.01
C ALA A 15 -11.69 -10.37 0.84
N GLN A 16 -10.85 -10.17 1.86
CA GLN A 16 -10.90 -8.98 2.73
C GLN A 16 -10.04 -7.81 2.20
N VAL A 17 -9.17 -8.05 1.20
CA VAL A 17 -8.26 -7.03 0.66
C VAL A 17 -8.96 -5.74 0.23
N PRO A 18 -10.10 -5.78 -0.49
CA PRO A 18 -10.79 -4.55 -0.89
C PRO A 18 -11.23 -3.67 0.30
N ASP A 19 -11.60 -4.26 1.43
CA ASP A 19 -11.98 -3.51 2.63
C ASP A 19 -10.75 -3.04 3.41
N ILE A 20 -9.67 -3.83 3.43
CA ILE A 20 -8.36 -3.42 3.98
C ILE A 20 -7.82 -2.20 3.23
N LEU A 21 -7.89 -2.18 1.89
CA LEU A 21 -7.43 -1.04 1.08
C LEU A 21 -8.21 0.24 1.36
N LYS A 22 -9.53 0.15 1.65
CA LYS A 22 -10.31 1.31 2.11
C LYS A 22 -9.84 1.80 3.48
N GLY A 23 -9.53 0.87 4.38
CA GLY A 23 -9.00 1.17 5.72
C GLY A 23 -7.58 1.73 5.71
N ALA A 24 -6.78 1.45 4.67
CA ALA A 24 -5.40 1.90 4.56
C ALA A 24 -5.23 3.42 4.41
N ARG A 25 -6.33 4.16 4.13
CA ARG A 25 -6.32 5.61 3.93
C ARG A 25 -5.56 6.37 5.03
N ALA A 26 -5.79 6.05 6.30
CA ALA A 26 -5.14 6.75 7.40
C ALA A 26 -3.61 6.55 7.41
N HIS A 27 -3.14 5.37 7.00
CA HIS A 27 -1.71 5.09 6.86
C HIS A 27 -1.09 5.85 5.69
N ILE A 28 -1.82 5.93 4.56
CA ILE A 28 -1.39 6.69 3.38
C ILE A 28 -1.33 8.19 3.67
N GLU A 29 -2.36 8.74 4.31
CA GLU A 29 -2.40 10.15 4.72
C GLU A 29 -1.29 10.49 5.70
N GLY A 30 -0.97 9.57 6.63
CA GLY A 30 0.16 9.71 7.55
C GLY A 30 1.50 9.80 6.83
N ALA A 31 1.79 8.84 5.96
CA ALA A 31 3.04 8.79 5.20
C ALA A 31 3.21 10.03 4.29
N LEU A 32 2.15 10.45 3.60
CA LEU A 32 2.17 11.63 2.73
C LEU A 32 2.37 12.95 3.49
N ALA A 33 2.17 12.97 4.81
CA ALA A 33 2.43 14.13 5.65
C ALA A 33 3.89 14.22 6.13
N GLU A 34 4.70 13.18 5.90
CA GLU A 34 6.10 13.14 6.32
C GLU A 34 7.00 13.95 5.37
N ASP A 35 7.99 14.64 5.94
CA ASP A 35 8.95 15.43 5.18
C ASP A 35 9.79 14.52 4.26
N GLY A 36 9.68 14.76 2.96
CA GLY A 36 10.42 14.01 1.93
C GLY A 36 9.63 12.89 1.27
N CYS A 37 8.43 12.55 1.76
CA CYS A 37 7.52 11.65 1.06
C CYS A 37 6.94 12.37 -0.18
N ILE A 38 7.15 11.81 -1.37
CA ILE A 38 6.68 12.38 -2.63
C ILE A 38 5.47 11.63 -3.22
N ALA A 39 5.31 10.37 -2.84
CA ALA A 39 4.21 9.50 -3.21
C ALA A 39 4.09 8.40 -2.15
N TYR A 40 2.87 7.95 -1.90
CA TYR A 40 2.64 6.75 -1.09
C TYR A 40 1.31 6.13 -1.53
N SER A 41 1.32 4.88 -1.97
CA SER A 41 0.14 4.24 -2.53
C SER A 41 0.10 2.74 -2.26
N TRP A 42 -1.09 2.23 -2.02
CA TRP A 42 -1.35 0.81 -1.81
C TRP A 42 -2.27 0.29 -2.89
N THR A 43 -1.99 -0.90 -3.43
CA THR A 43 -2.85 -1.53 -4.45
C THR A 43 -2.87 -3.04 -4.30
N GLU A 44 -4.00 -3.66 -4.62
CA GLU A 44 -4.09 -5.11 -4.73
C GLU A 44 -3.23 -5.61 -5.91
N ASP A 45 -2.58 -6.76 -5.73
CA ASP A 45 -1.95 -7.51 -6.82
C ASP A 45 -3.01 -8.35 -7.56
N HIS A 46 -3.17 -8.10 -8.86
CA HIS A 46 -4.18 -8.79 -9.68
C HIS A 46 -3.76 -10.19 -10.13
N LEU A 47 -2.52 -10.59 -9.90
CA LEU A 47 -1.97 -11.91 -10.25
C LEU A 47 -1.74 -12.79 -9.02
N THR A 48 -1.58 -12.19 -7.84
CA THR A 48 -1.34 -12.90 -6.58
C THR A 48 -2.44 -12.54 -5.57
N PRO A 49 -3.53 -13.31 -5.49
CA PRO A 49 -4.63 -13.04 -4.57
C PRO A 49 -4.14 -12.91 -3.12
N GLY A 50 -4.56 -11.85 -2.43
CA GLY A 50 -4.14 -11.58 -1.05
C GLY A 50 -2.88 -10.73 -0.94
N ARG A 51 -2.13 -10.50 -2.03
CA ARG A 51 -1.00 -9.57 -1.99
C ARG A 51 -1.47 -8.13 -2.18
N VAL A 52 -0.93 -7.24 -1.35
CA VAL A 52 -1.06 -5.79 -1.50
C VAL A 52 0.33 -5.20 -1.67
N TRP A 53 0.52 -4.46 -2.75
CA TRP A 53 1.72 -3.66 -2.98
C TRP A 53 1.65 -2.34 -2.24
N VAL A 54 2.81 -1.89 -1.76
CA VAL A 54 3.05 -0.56 -1.21
C VAL A 54 4.15 0.10 -2.02
N TYR A 55 3.87 1.28 -2.56
CA TYR A 55 4.83 2.08 -3.31
C TYR A 55 5.02 3.42 -2.62
N GLU A 56 6.28 3.83 -2.47
CA GLU A 56 6.73 5.13 -1.95
C GLU A 56 7.73 5.77 -2.93
#